data_AF-R7I0R0-F1
#
_entry.id   AF-R7I0R0-F1
#
_cell.length_a   1.000
_cell.length_b   1.000
_cell.length_c   1.000
_cell.angle_alpha   90.00
_cell.angle_beta   90.00
_cell.angle_gamma   90.00
#
_symmetry.space_group_name_H-M   'P 1'
#
loop_
_entity.id
_entity.type
_entity.pdbx_description
1 polymer ?
#
loop_
_entity_poly.entity_id
_entity_poly.type
_entity_poly.pdbx_seq_one_letter_code
_entity_poly.pdbx_strand_id
1 'polypeptide(L)'
;MGMAASQARFLGLTARKTNVEYEGQQINQQRTTLSNQSANYYNDLLGMSVPVPPSVDDYTKTVYTFEDGALSNSISSMIAQADGSYLISYTSSWTDDFAAVAAGSSVITRSGDAPNYKYNVGAKELRLMQTRDDADIDAMTDEELEAFKGNDEYLKTLSNDQLKKLLKEENEYINILNNQYGNANWMVRYVQNTTTGTWSPYFYKKEVLDSAIYSDTGSSQSNIPAYTIGSTKKTEEVKGVTARLEQDATGRIINITLNPGQQDEVTYAVTTNTVTDQEAYDDAMNQYEYDKYQYDQSIQEINAKIEIVQAQDKNLELRLKQLDTEQDAISTEMDAVQKVIEKNTESTFKTFG
;
A
#
# COMPACT_ATOMS: atom_id res chain seq x y z
N MET A 1 -48.46 7.33 75.30
CA MET A 1 -47.12 7.92 75.04
C MET A 1 -47.08 9.29 75.66
N GLY A 2 -46.04 9.64 76.43
CA GLY A 2 -45.88 11.00 76.93
C GLY A 2 -45.58 11.98 75.77
N MET A 3 -46.00 13.24 75.92
CA MET A 3 -45.83 14.32 74.92
C MET A 3 -44.43 14.36 74.27
N ALA A 4 -43.38 14.24 75.08
CA ALA A 4 -41.99 14.26 74.62
C ALA A 4 -41.65 13.08 73.67
N ALA A 5 -42.18 11.88 73.94
CA ALA A 5 -41.93 10.70 73.12
C ALA A 5 -42.66 10.78 71.76
N SER A 6 -43.89 11.33 71.73
CA SER A 6 -44.63 11.54 70.48
C SER A 6 -44.00 12.64 69.61
N GLN A 7 -43.50 13.72 70.21
CA GLN A 7 -42.77 14.77 69.47
C GLN A 7 -41.43 14.26 68.92
N ALA A 8 -40.67 13.49 69.71
CA ALA A 8 -39.42 12.89 69.24
C ALA A 8 -39.63 11.93 68.06
N ARG A 9 -40.70 11.11 68.09
CA ARG A 9 -41.06 10.24 66.96
C ARG A 9 -41.48 11.03 65.73
N PHE A 10 -42.29 12.08 65.89
CA PHE A 10 -42.70 12.95 64.79
C PHE A 10 -41.50 13.63 64.10
N LEU A 11 -40.55 14.14 64.88
CA LEU A 11 -39.29 14.69 64.37
C LEU A 11 -38.46 13.63 63.62
N GLY A 12 -38.37 12.41 64.17
CA GLY A 12 -37.68 11.30 63.51
C GLY A 12 -38.31 10.88 62.18
N LEU A 13 -39.65 10.84 62.11
CA LEU A 13 -40.37 10.56 60.87
C LEU A 13 -40.24 11.69 59.85
N THR A 14 -40.23 12.94 60.31
CA THR A 14 -39.98 14.11 59.46
C THR A 14 -38.58 14.01 58.83
N ALA A 15 -37.56 13.71 59.62
CA ALA A 15 -36.19 13.52 59.11
C ALA A 15 -36.10 12.37 58.10
N ARG A 16 -36.78 11.24 58.36
CA ARG A 16 -36.84 10.13 57.39
C ARG A 16 -37.57 10.50 56.10
N LYS A 17 -38.70 11.21 56.19
CA LYS A 17 -39.44 11.69 55.02
C LYS A 17 -38.58 12.59 54.15
N THR A 18 -37.89 13.56 54.76
CA THR A 18 -36.98 14.46 54.05
C THR A 18 -35.82 13.69 53.38
N ASN A 19 -35.28 12.65 54.02
CA ASN A 19 -34.26 11.80 53.40
C ASN A 19 -34.80 11.03 52.18
N VAL A 20 -35.98 10.43 52.29
CA VAL A 20 -36.62 9.70 51.17
C VAL A 20 -36.92 10.65 50.00
N GLU A 21 -37.43 11.85 50.27
CA GLU A 21 -37.66 12.88 49.26
C GLU A 21 -36.36 13.33 48.59
N TYR A 22 -35.29 13.49 49.37
CA TYR A 22 -33.97 13.84 48.86
C TYR A 22 -33.36 12.73 47.98
N GLU A 23 -33.51 11.46 48.38
CA GLU A 23 -33.10 10.33 47.55
C GLU A 23 -33.91 10.27 46.24
N GLY A 24 -35.23 10.50 46.29
CA GLY A 24 -36.09 10.55 45.11
C GLY A 24 -35.68 11.67 44.14
N GLN A 25 -35.30 12.85 44.65
CA GLN A 25 -34.77 13.94 43.82
C GLN A 25 -33.45 13.56 43.14
N GLN A 26 -32.53 12.93 43.85
CA GLN A 26 -31.26 12.46 43.26
C GLN A 26 -31.50 11.44 42.15
N ILE A 27 -32.43 10.49 42.35
CA ILE A 27 -32.78 9.50 41.33
C ILE A 27 -33.36 10.19 40.09
N ASN A 28 -34.24 11.17 40.25
CA ASN A 28 -34.79 11.90 39.11
C ASN A 28 -33.72 12.71 38.34
N GLN A 29 -32.72 13.26 39.03
CA GLN A 29 -31.57 13.89 38.38
C GLN A 29 -30.72 12.87 37.60
N GLN A 30 -30.48 11.69 38.17
CA GLN A 30 -29.77 10.61 37.49
C GLN A 30 -30.52 10.16 36.23
N ARG A 31 -31.84 9.95 36.31
CA ARG A 31 -32.68 9.60 35.15
C ARG A 31 -32.65 10.66 34.06
N THR A 32 -32.68 11.93 34.41
CA THR A 32 -32.55 13.03 33.44
C THR A 32 -31.19 12.98 32.73
N THR A 33 -30.13 12.67 33.47
CA THR A 33 -28.78 12.50 32.91
C THR A 33 -28.71 11.31 31.96
N LEU A 34 -29.28 10.17 32.34
CA LEU A 34 -29.38 8.97 31.48
C LEU A 34 -30.20 9.23 30.23
N SER A 35 -31.29 10.00 30.32
CA SER A 35 -32.10 10.38 29.17
C SER A 35 -31.31 11.23 28.17
N ASN A 36 -30.51 12.19 28.64
CA ASN A 36 -29.61 12.96 27.78
C ASN A 36 -28.54 12.08 27.13
N GLN A 37 -27.95 11.13 27.87
CA GLN A 37 -26.98 10.17 27.31
C GLN A 37 -27.60 9.31 26.22
N SER A 38 -28.82 8.79 26.45
CA SER A 38 -29.57 8.02 25.47
C SER A 38 -29.80 8.84 24.19
N ALA A 39 -30.25 10.09 24.33
CA ALA A 39 -30.45 10.99 23.18
C ALA A 39 -29.15 11.24 22.39
N ASN A 40 -28.02 11.40 23.07
CA ASN A 40 -26.71 11.54 22.40
C ASN A 40 -26.34 10.29 21.60
N TYR A 41 -26.50 9.09 22.17
CA TYR A 41 -26.22 7.84 21.45
C TYR A 41 -27.11 7.65 20.22
N TYR A 42 -28.37 8.07 20.27
CA TYR A 42 -29.24 8.07 19.09
C TYR A 42 -28.78 9.08 18.02
N ASN A 43 -28.31 10.27 18.43
CA ASN A 43 -27.75 11.24 17.50
C ASN A 43 -26.45 10.74 16.86
N ASP A 44 -25.59 10.06 17.63
CA ASP A 44 -24.37 9.44 17.11
C ASP A 44 -24.72 8.41 16.04
N LEU A 45 -25.71 7.54 16.29
CA LEU A 45 -26.17 6.52 15.33
C LEU A 45 -26.72 7.15 14.04
N LEU A 46 -27.47 8.25 14.14
CA LEU A 46 -27.99 8.98 12.98
C LEU A 46 -26.90 9.74 12.21
N GLY A 47 -25.82 10.13 12.89
CA GLY A 47 -24.68 10.85 12.31
C GLY A 47 -23.66 9.93 11.63
N MET A 48 -23.75 8.62 11.82
CA MET A 48 -22.85 7.66 11.17
C MET A 48 -23.13 7.56 9.67
N SER A 49 -22.09 7.69 8.85
CA SER A 49 -22.17 7.50 7.40
C SER A 49 -21.90 6.04 7.02
N VAL A 50 -22.78 5.46 6.20
CA VAL A 50 -22.57 4.13 5.63
C VAL A 50 -21.42 4.18 4.61
N PRO A 51 -20.37 3.35 4.76
CA PRO A 51 -19.32 3.23 3.75
C PRO A 51 -19.90 2.78 2.40
N VAL A 52 -19.42 3.38 1.31
CA VAL A 52 -19.86 3.08 -0.06
C VAL A 52 -18.77 2.26 -0.76
N PRO A 53 -19.10 1.14 -1.41
CA PRO A 53 -18.10 0.34 -2.13
C PRO A 53 -17.53 1.11 -3.33
N PRO A 54 -16.21 0.99 -3.61
CA PRO A 54 -15.62 1.59 -4.80
C PRO A 54 -16.17 0.93 -6.08
N SER A 55 -16.31 1.71 -7.15
CA SER A 55 -16.71 1.18 -8.47
C SER A 55 -15.48 0.77 -9.26
N VAL A 56 -15.52 -0.40 -9.91
CA VAL A 56 -14.47 -0.85 -10.84
C VAL A 56 -14.30 0.13 -12.01
N ASP A 57 -15.37 0.83 -12.39
CA ASP A 57 -15.35 1.78 -13.50
C ASP A 57 -14.44 2.99 -13.21
N ASP A 58 -14.33 3.41 -11.95
CA ASP A 58 -13.47 4.53 -11.54
C ASP A 58 -11.97 4.20 -11.72
N TYR A 59 -11.64 2.92 -11.79
CA TYR A 59 -10.28 2.40 -11.99
C TYR A 59 -10.06 1.85 -13.41
N THR A 60 -11.08 1.93 -14.28
CA THR A 60 -11.01 1.43 -15.65
C THR A 60 -10.85 2.57 -16.63
N LYS A 61 -9.81 2.52 -17.45
CA LYS A 61 -9.56 3.49 -18.52
C LYS A 61 -9.54 2.82 -19.89
N THR A 62 -10.12 3.52 -20.88
CA THR A 62 -9.97 3.14 -22.28
C THR A 62 -8.61 3.60 -22.79
N VAL A 63 -7.83 2.66 -23.33
CA VAL A 63 -6.51 2.90 -23.91
C VAL A 63 -6.56 2.53 -25.39
N TYR A 64 -6.02 3.41 -26.23
CA TYR A 64 -5.92 3.17 -27.67
C TYR A 64 -4.49 2.78 -28.02
N THR A 65 -4.31 1.64 -28.69
CA THR A 65 -2.99 1.15 -29.08
C THR A 65 -2.93 0.89 -30.57
N PHE A 66 -1.77 1.08 -31.19
CA PHE A 66 -1.52 0.74 -32.59
C PHE A 66 -0.13 0.13 -32.76
N GLU A 67 0.05 -0.70 -33.78
CA GLU A 67 1.32 -1.37 -34.07
C GLU A 67 2.03 -0.72 -35.25
N ASP A 68 3.33 -0.46 -35.10
CA ASP A 68 4.21 0.02 -36.17
C ASP A 68 5.38 -0.95 -36.33
N GLY A 69 5.21 -1.96 -37.18
CA GLY A 69 6.18 -3.04 -37.34
C GLY A 69 6.38 -3.83 -36.05
N ALA A 70 7.55 -3.69 -35.41
CA ALA A 70 7.87 -4.32 -34.12
C ALA A 70 7.58 -3.43 -32.90
N LEU A 71 7.14 -2.18 -33.13
CA LEU A 71 6.82 -1.22 -32.08
C LEU A 71 5.34 -1.35 -31.70
N SER A 72 5.08 -1.51 -30.41
CA SER A 72 3.74 -1.40 -29.83
C SER A 72 3.56 -0.01 -29.24
N ASN A 73 2.62 0.76 -29.77
CA ASN A 73 2.38 2.15 -29.39
C ASN A 73 1.08 2.28 -28.60
N SER A 74 1.11 3.02 -27.50
CA SER A 74 -0.05 3.31 -26.66
C SER A 74 -0.28 4.82 -26.59
N ILE A 75 -1.45 5.28 -27.03
CA ILE A 75 -1.81 6.70 -27.04
C ILE A 75 -2.03 7.17 -25.60
N SER A 76 -1.25 8.16 -25.19
CA SER A 76 -1.29 8.75 -23.85
C SER A 76 -2.12 10.03 -23.79
N SER A 77 -2.14 10.82 -24.86
CA SER A 77 -2.94 12.04 -24.94
C SER A 77 -3.36 12.38 -26.36
N MET A 78 -4.47 13.12 -26.45
CA MET A 78 -5.09 13.55 -27.69
C MET A 78 -5.68 14.93 -27.51
N ILE A 79 -5.15 15.91 -28.25
CA ILE A 79 -5.57 17.31 -28.14
C ILE A 79 -6.07 17.79 -29.52
N ALA A 80 -7.38 18.00 -29.63
CA ALA A 80 -7.98 18.53 -30.85
C ALA A 80 -7.48 19.95 -31.14
N GLN A 81 -7.19 20.23 -32.41
CA GLN A 81 -6.79 21.54 -32.92
C GLN A 81 -7.94 22.20 -33.69
N ALA A 82 -7.88 23.53 -33.83
CA ALA A 82 -8.93 24.31 -34.50
C ALA A 82 -9.09 24.00 -35.99
N ASP A 83 -8.08 23.38 -36.62
CA ASP A 83 -8.07 22.96 -38.02
C ASP A 83 -8.67 21.57 -38.25
N GLY A 84 -9.13 20.89 -37.19
CA GLY A 84 -9.68 19.53 -37.25
C GLY A 84 -8.62 18.42 -37.17
N SER A 85 -7.34 18.76 -37.03
CA SER A 85 -6.26 17.81 -36.70
C SER A 85 -6.18 17.56 -35.19
N TYR A 86 -5.40 16.56 -34.79
CA TYR A 86 -5.14 16.22 -33.40
C TYR A 86 -3.64 16.22 -33.13
N LEU A 87 -3.23 16.74 -31.97
CA LEU A 87 -1.89 16.51 -31.43
C LEU A 87 -1.96 15.28 -30.53
N ILE A 88 -1.26 14.24 -30.93
CA ILE A 88 -1.21 12.95 -30.23
C ILE A 88 0.14 12.82 -29.53
N SER A 89 0.10 12.33 -28.30
CA SER A 89 1.28 11.77 -27.65
C SER A 89 1.06 10.28 -27.43
N TYR A 90 2.09 9.48 -27.64
CA TYR A 90 2.04 8.03 -27.44
C TYR A 90 3.35 7.52 -26.87
N THR A 91 3.28 6.42 -26.14
CA THR A 91 4.44 5.67 -25.66
C THR A 91 4.68 4.50 -26.62
N SER A 92 5.79 4.54 -27.34
CA SER A 92 6.30 3.43 -28.12
C SER A 92 7.01 2.45 -27.22
N SER A 93 6.80 1.15 -27.45
CA SER A 93 7.48 0.09 -26.72
C SER A 93 7.99 -0.97 -27.69
N TRP A 94 9.21 -1.45 -27.44
CA TRP A 94 9.83 -2.54 -28.19
C TRP A 94 10.65 -3.43 -27.27
N THR A 95 10.89 -4.66 -27.71
CA THR A 95 11.84 -5.55 -27.06
C THR A 95 13.22 -5.32 -27.66
N ASP A 96 14.17 -4.91 -26.83
CA ASP A 96 15.59 -4.91 -27.17
C ASP A 96 16.19 -6.23 -26.71
N ASP A 97 16.51 -7.11 -27.66
CA ASP A 97 17.04 -8.46 -27.40
C ASP A 97 18.52 -8.47 -26.96
N PHE A 98 19.20 -7.32 -27.03
CA PHE A 98 20.61 -7.17 -26.69
C PHE A 98 20.82 -6.04 -25.67
N ALA A 99 20.07 -6.09 -24.57
CA ALA A 99 20.18 -5.14 -23.48
C ALA A 99 20.93 -5.72 -22.28
N ALA A 100 21.61 -4.87 -21.53
CA ALA A 100 22.19 -5.30 -20.26
C ALA A 100 21.08 -5.38 -19.19
N VAL A 101 20.92 -6.54 -18.58
CA VAL A 101 19.89 -6.81 -17.57
C VAL A 101 20.53 -7.30 -16.28
N ALA A 102 19.88 -7.03 -15.14
CA ALA A 102 20.36 -7.52 -13.85
C ALA A 102 20.25 -9.04 -13.78
N ALA A 103 21.36 -9.71 -13.44
CA ALA A 103 21.48 -11.17 -13.41
C ALA A 103 21.50 -11.73 -11.97
N GLY A 104 21.02 -10.94 -11.01
CA GLY A 104 21.10 -11.22 -9.57
C GLY A 104 22.35 -10.63 -8.91
N SER A 105 22.70 -11.14 -7.73
CA SER A 105 23.86 -10.68 -6.96
C SER A 105 24.65 -11.85 -6.39
N SER A 106 25.97 -11.72 -6.26
CA SER A 106 26.85 -12.78 -5.78
C SER A 106 27.78 -12.30 -4.66
N VAL A 107 28.14 -13.20 -3.75
CA VAL A 107 29.27 -13.01 -2.83
C VAL A 107 30.57 -13.19 -3.61
N ILE A 108 31.46 -12.21 -3.49
CA ILE A 108 32.76 -12.22 -4.18
C ILE A 108 33.87 -12.49 -3.19
N THR A 109 34.78 -13.39 -3.53
CA THR A 109 36.02 -13.61 -2.78
C THR A 109 37.17 -12.88 -3.44
N ARG A 110 37.80 -11.96 -2.71
CA ARG A 110 38.99 -11.22 -3.12
C ARG A 110 40.25 -11.91 -2.58
N SER A 111 41.23 -12.12 -3.44
CA SER A 111 42.54 -12.67 -3.08
C SER A 111 43.68 -11.89 -3.74
N GLY A 112 44.90 -12.02 -3.21
CA GLY A 112 46.10 -11.28 -3.67
C GLY A 112 46.36 -9.99 -2.89
N ASP A 113 47.43 -9.28 -3.29
CA ASP A 113 47.92 -8.07 -2.65
C ASP A 113 47.57 -6.81 -3.46
N ALA A 114 47.39 -5.68 -2.77
CA ALA A 114 47.18 -4.40 -3.43
C ALA A 114 48.39 -4.04 -4.33
N PRO A 115 48.19 -3.53 -5.56
CA PRO A 115 46.92 -3.12 -6.19
C PRO A 115 46.27 -4.21 -7.09
N ASN A 116 46.84 -5.41 -7.17
CA ASN A 116 46.46 -6.45 -8.14
C ASN A 116 45.59 -7.54 -7.50
N TYR A 117 44.38 -7.15 -7.10
CA TYR A 117 43.42 -8.09 -6.55
C TYR A 117 42.83 -9.01 -7.62
N LYS A 118 42.63 -10.27 -7.24
CA LYS A 118 41.86 -11.27 -7.99
C LYS A 118 40.48 -11.42 -7.36
N TYR A 119 39.45 -11.51 -8.18
CA TYR A 119 38.07 -11.62 -7.74
C TYR A 119 37.49 -12.95 -8.21
N ASN A 120 36.81 -13.65 -7.31
CA ASN A 120 36.24 -14.98 -7.59
C ASN A 120 34.78 -15.03 -7.15
N VAL A 121 33.94 -15.73 -7.93
CA VAL A 121 32.61 -16.14 -7.48
C VAL A 121 32.64 -17.66 -7.28
N GLY A 122 32.59 -18.09 -6.01
CA GLY A 122 32.86 -19.48 -5.67
C GLY A 122 34.29 -19.86 -6.09
N ALA A 123 34.43 -20.92 -6.90
CA ALA A 123 35.72 -21.41 -7.39
C ALA A 123 36.16 -20.80 -8.74
N LYS A 124 35.38 -19.86 -9.31
CA LYS A 124 35.63 -19.29 -10.65
C LYS A 124 36.17 -17.86 -10.55
N GLU A 125 37.33 -17.62 -11.18
CA GLU A 125 37.96 -16.30 -11.27
C GLU A 125 37.25 -15.42 -12.30
N LEU A 126 37.04 -14.15 -11.97
CA LEU A 126 36.50 -13.14 -12.87
C LEU A 126 37.63 -12.62 -13.77
N ARG A 127 37.39 -12.54 -15.08
CA ARG A 127 38.36 -12.01 -16.05
C ARG A 127 38.06 -10.55 -16.35
N LEU A 128 39.07 -9.69 -16.30
CA LEU A 128 38.94 -8.31 -16.76
C LEU A 128 38.68 -8.28 -18.28
N MET A 129 37.60 -7.63 -18.70
CA MET A 129 37.32 -7.38 -20.11
C MET A 129 38.16 -6.21 -20.61
N GLN A 130 38.57 -6.27 -21.87
CA GLN A 130 39.37 -5.23 -22.50
C GLN A 130 38.87 -5.02 -23.92
N THR A 131 38.67 -3.76 -24.29
CA THR A 131 38.40 -3.38 -25.68
C THR A 131 39.66 -3.59 -26.50
N ARG A 132 39.53 -4.26 -27.64
CA ARG A 132 40.62 -4.50 -28.61
C ARG A 132 40.15 -4.08 -29.99
N ASP A 133 41.05 -3.55 -30.81
CA ASP A 133 40.70 -3.26 -32.20
C ASP A 133 40.53 -4.56 -33.00
N ASP A 134 39.57 -4.57 -33.93
CA ASP A 134 39.26 -5.75 -34.74
C ASP A 134 40.47 -6.26 -35.54
N ALA A 135 41.32 -5.33 -36.00
CA ALA A 135 42.55 -5.66 -36.70
C ALA A 135 43.56 -6.40 -35.82
N ASP A 136 43.64 -6.03 -34.52
CA ASP A 136 44.52 -6.68 -33.56
C ASP A 136 44.01 -8.08 -33.22
N ILE A 137 42.68 -8.25 -33.06
CA ILE A 137 42.04 -9.55 -32.83
C ILE A 137 42.31 -10.50 -34.00
N ASP A 138 42.18 -10.01 -35.24
CA ASP A 138 42.39 -10.82 -36.43
C ASP A 138 43.88 -11.20 -36.60
N ALA A 139 44.80 -10.33 -36.17
CA ALA A 139 46.24 -10.56 -36.20
C ALA A 139 46.78 -11.46 -35.06
N MET A 140 45.96 -11.78 -34.04
CA MET A 140 46.40 -12.66 -32.94
C MET A 140 46.86 -14.03 -33.45
N THR A 141 48.05 -14.42 -32.99
CA THR A 141 48.64 -15.74 -33.23
C THR A 141 47.94 -16.83 -32.41
N ASP A 142 48.07 -18.08 -32.84
CA ASP A 142 47.51 -19.21 -32.09
C ASP A 142 48.11 -19.32 -30.67
N GLU A 143 49.38 -18.95 -30.49
CA GLU A 143 50.04 -18.92 -29.18
C GLU A 143 49.41 -17.89 -28.24
N GLU A 144 49.06 -16.70 -28.75
CA GLU A 144 48.39 -15.65 -27.97
C GLU A 144 46.95 -16.01 -27.61
N LEU A 145 46.25 -16.72 -28.50
CA LEU A 145 44.89 -17.19 -28.27
C LEU A 145 44.85 -18.31 -27.22
N GLU A 146 45.81 -19.25 -27.25
CA GLU A 146 45.94 -20.29 -26.23
C GLU A 146 46.33 -19.69 -24.87
N ALA A 147 47.21 -18.69 -24.84
CA ALA A 147 47.51 -17.94 -23.63
C ALA A 147 46.26 -17.23 -23.07
N PHE A 148 45.39 -16.72 -23.94
CA PHE A 148 44.16 -16.03 -23.57
C PHE A 148 43.09 -16.96 -22.97
N LYS A 149 42.99 -18.22 -23.42
CA LYS A 149 42.08 -19.22 -22.85
C LYS A 149 42.35 -19.45 -21.36
N GLY A 150 43.63 -19.39 -20.95
CA GLY A 150 44.05 -19.45 -19.56
C GLY A 150 43.42 -20.62 -18.79
N ASN A 151 42.80 -20.33 -17.65
CA ASN A 151 42.08 -21.31 -16.83
C ASN A 151 40.55 -21.27 -16.98
N ASP A 152 40.03 -20.48 -17.91
CA ASP A 152 38.59 -20.34 -18.11
C ASP A 152 38.01 -21.59 -18.80
N GLU A 153 36.99 -22.20 -18.18
CA GLU A 153 36.37 -23.42 -18.69
C GLU A 153 35.60 -23.19 -20.00
N TYR A 154 34.97 -22.03 -20.17
CA TYR A 154 34.23 -21.72 -21.39
C TYR A 154 35.20 -21.47 -22.55
N LEU A 155 36.23 -20.65 -22.34
CA LEU A 155 37.19 -20.32 -23.41
C LEU A 155 37.92 -21.56 -23.94
N LYS A 156 38.16 -22.56 -23.07
CA LYS A 156 38.75 -23.86 -23.46
C LYS A 156 37.83 -24.69 -24.37
N THR A 157 36.52 -24.46 -24.35
CA THR A 157 35.57 -25.16 -25.24
C THR A 157 35.52 -24.57 -26.65
N LEU A 158 36.08 -23.37 -26.86
CA LEU A 158 36.01 -22.64 -28.13
C LEU A 158 37.24 -22.90 -29.00
N SER A 159 37.02 -22.97 -30.32
CA SER A 159 38.10 -22.92 -31.32
C SER A 159 38.71 -21.53 -31.39
N ASN A 160 39.90 -21.40 -31.99
CA ASN A 160 40.59 -20.11 -32.13
C ASN A 160 39.76 -19.10 -32.94
N ASP A 161 39.04 -19.55 -33.97
CA ASP A 161 38.12 -18.71 -34.73
C ASP A 161 36.89 -18.27 -33.90
N GLN A 162 36.37 -19.15 -33.06
CA GLN A 162 35.26 -18.81 -32.15
C GLN A 162 35.71 -17.84 -31.06
N LEU A 163 36.96 -17.96 -30.60
CA LEU A 163 37.53 -17.05 -29.61
C LEU A 163 37.72 -15.64 -30.19
N LYS A 164 38.18 -15.51 -31.44
CA LYS A 164 38.25 -14.22 -32.13
C LYS A 164 36.87 -13.58 -32.27
N LYS A 165 35.84 -14.36 -32.60
CA LYS A 165 34.44 -13.87 -32.63
C LYS A 165 33.97 -13.41 -31.26
N LEU A 166 34.23 -14.19 -30.21
CA LEU A 166 33.89 -13.84 -28.84
C LEU A 166 34.54 -12.52 -28.42
N LEU A 167 35.82 -12.29 -28.78
CA LEU A 167 36.51 -11.04 -28.47
C LEU A 167 35.82 -9.82 -29.13
N LYS A 168 35.34 -9.97 -30.37
CA LYS A 168 34.55 -8.93 -31.05
C LYS A 168 33.19 -8.73 -30.37
N GLU A 169 32.52 -9.81 -29.98
CA GLU A 169 31.27 -9.75 -29.21
C GLU A 169 31.47 -9.09 -27.83
N GLU A 170 32.60 -9.34 -27.16
CA GLU A 170 32.93 -8.72 -25.88
C GLU A 170 33.11 -7.20 -26.00
N ASN A 171 33.66 -6.70 -27.10
CA ASN A 171 33.71 -5.25 -27.38
C ASN A 171 32.28 -4.67 -27.42
N GLU A 172 31.36 -5.36 -28.09
CA GLU A 172 29.95 -4.94 -28.14
C GLU A 172 29.26 -5.03 -26.77
N TYR A 173 29.54 -6.07 -25.98
CA TYR A 173 29.03 -6.17 -24.61
C TYR A 173 29.51 -5.00 -23.75
N ILE A 174 30.79 -4.60 -23.84
CA ILE A 174 31.32 -3.43 -23.15
C ILE A 174 30.56 -2.17 -23.59
N ASN A 175 30.32 -2.00 -24.89
CA ASN A 175 29.58 -0.84 -25.41
C ASN A 175 28.16 -0.77 -24.84
N ILE A 176 27.41 -1.89 -24.87
CA ILE A 176 26.05 -1.98 -24.31
C ILE A 176 26.06 -1.65 -22.82
N LEU A 177 26.98 -2.25 -22.06
CA LEU A 177 27.11 -2.04 -20.61
C LEU A 177 27.46 -0.59 -20.28
N ASN A 178 28.40 0.02 -21.01
CA ASN A 178 28.81 1.41 -20.79
C ASN A 178 27.73 2.42 -21.18
N ASN A 179 27.00 2.16 -22.26
CA ASN A 179 25.87 3.00 -22.68
C ASN A 179 24.75 3.00 -21.62
N GLN A 180 24.51 1.87 -20.96
CA GLN A 180 23.42 1.74 -19.98
C GLN A 180 23.82 2.11 -18.55
N TYR A 181 25.04 1.78 -18.13
CA TYR A 181 25.48 1.90 -16.73
C TYR A 181 26.62 2.88 -16.51
N GLY A 182 26.99 3.65 -17.54
CA GLY A 182 28.13 4.57 -17.52
C GLY A 182 29.46 3.88 -17.76
N ASN A 183 30.45 4.67 -18.16
CA ASN A 183 31.77 4.18 -18.54
C ASN A 183 32.49 3.55 -17.34
N ALA A 184 32.78 2.25 -17.42
CA ALA A 184 33.36 1.46 -16.34
C ALA A 184 34.24 0.33 -16.86
N ASN A 185 35.08 -0.22 -16.00
CA ASN A 185 35.81 -1.45 -16.29
C ASN A 185 34.97 -2.66 -15.86
N TRP A 186 34.75 -3.60 -16.78
CA TRP A 186 33.89 -4.75 -16.54
C TRP A 186 34.72 -6.02 -16.37
N MET A 187 34.35 -6.84 -15.40
CA MET A 187 34.88 -8.19 -15.24
C MET A 187 33.79 -9.21 -15.60
N VAL A 188 34.15 -10.23 -16.37
CA VAL A 188 33.22 -11.25 -16.88
C VAL A 188 33.54 -12.63 -16.33
N ARG A 189 32.49 -13.44 -16.17
CA ARG A 189 32.57 -14.90 -16.10
C ARG A 189 31.52 -15.50 -17.03
N TYR A 190 31.78 -16.68 -17.55
CA TYR A 190 30.79 -17.45 -18.29
C TYR A 190 30.24 -18.56 -17.39
N VAL A 191 28.93 -18.69 -17.34
CA VAL A 191 28.24 -19.72 -16.55
C VAL A 191 27.44 -20.59 -17.50
N GLN A 192 27.65 -21.90 -17.42
CA GLN A 192 26.87 -22.86 -18.19
C GLN A 192 25.55 -23.17 -17.49
N ASN A 193 24.45 -23.10 -18.23
CA ASN A 193 23.18 -23.65 -17.79
C ASN A 193 23.25 -25.19 -17.85
N THR A 194 23.12 -25.84 -16.70
CA THR A 194 23.23 -27.31 -16.57
C THR A 194 22.14 -28.09 -17.32
N THR A 195 21.04 -27.43 -17.66
CA THR A 195 19.90 -28.04 -18.36
C THR A 195 20.00 -27.89 -19.87
N THR A 196 20.40 -26.72 -20.37
CA THR A 196 20.48 -26.45 -21.81
C THR A 196 21.88 -26.60 -22.40
N GLY A 197 22.91 -26.66 -21.55
CA GLY A 197 24.32 -26.66 -21.96
C GLY A 197 24.81 -25.31 -22.50
N THR A 198 23.95 -24.28 -22.54
CA THR A 198 24.24 -22.95 -23.06
C THR A 198 25.09 -22.15 -22.07
N TRP A 199 26.08 -21.41 -22.57
CA TRP A 199 26.89 -20.51 -21.76
C TRP A 199 26.33 -19.08 -21.81
N SER A 200 26.29 -18.40 -20.67
CA SER A 200 25.88 -17.00 -20.57
C SER A 200 26.93 -16.17 -19.85
N PRO A 201 27.26 -14.96 -20.36
CA PRO A 201 28.19 -14.06 -19.69
C PRO A 201 27.54 -13.39 -18.47
N TYR A 202 28.29 -13.23 -17.40
CA TYR A 202 27.91 -12.46 -16.21
C TYR A 202 28.99 -11.41 -15.95
N PHE A 203 28.58 -10.16 -15.91
CA PHE A 203 29.44 -8.98 -15.78
C PHE A 203 29.35 -8.36 -14.39
N TYR A 204 30.48 -7.85 -13.91
CA TYR A 204 30.63 -7.15 -12.64
C TYR A 204 31.42 -5.87 -12.87
N LYS A 205 30.99 -4.75 -12.28
CA LYS A 205 31.75 -3.50 -12.32
C LYS A 205 33.00 -3.62 -11.44
N LYS A 206 34.18 -3.44 -12.02
CA LYS A 206 35.45 -3.49 -11.28
C LYS A 206 35.50 -2.46 -10.17
N GLU A 207 34.96 -1.26 -10.40
CA GLU A 207 34.95 -0.19 -9.39
C GLU A 207 34.11 -0.58 -8.16
N VAL A 208 33.01 -1.31 -8.38
CA VAL A 208 32.19 -1.84 -7.27
C VAL A 208 32.95 -2.94 -6.53
N LEU A 209 33.66 -3.83 -7.25
CA LEU A 209 34.52 -4.85 -6.66
C LEU A 209 35.69 -4.23 -5.86
N ASP A 210 36.30 -3.17 -6.35
CA ASP A 210 37.41 -2.47 -5.69
C ASP A 210 36.95 -1.78 -4.40
N SER A 211 35.76 -1.16 -4.44
CA SER A 211 35.17 -0.40 -3.32
C SER A 211 34.45 -1.25 -2.27
N ALA A 212 34.19 -2.53 -2.54
CA ALA A 212 33.43 -3.39 -1.64
C ALA A 212 34.17 -3.67 -0.32
N ILE A 213 33.39 -3.90 0.74
CA ILE A 213 33.92 -4.28 2.06
C ILE A 213 34.10 -5.80 2.08
N TYR A 214 35.30 -6.24 2.43
CA TYR A 214 35.67 -7.65 2.55
C TYR A 214 35.92 -8.04 4.00
N SER A 215 35.60 -9.27 4.37
CA SER A 215 35.98 -9.88 5.64
C SER A 215 37.47 -10.21 5.69
N ASP A 216 37.98 -10.57 6.87
CA ASP A 216 39.35 -11.06 7.05
C ASP A 216 39.63 -12.35 6.24
N THR A 217 38.59 -13.10 5.89
CA THR A 217 38.67 -14.28 5.02
C THR A 217 38.60 -13.95 3.53
N GLY A 218 38.53 -12.67 3.17
CA GLY A 218 38.50 -12.19 1.79
C GLY A 218 37.12 -12.25 1.12
N SER A 219 36.04 -12.58 1.83
CA SER A 219 34.68 -12.63 1.26
C SER A 219 34.00 -11.27 1.36
N SER A 220 33.25 -10.87 0.34
CA SER A 220 32.48 -9.62 0.38
C SER A 220 31.40 -9.69 1.46
N GLN A 221 31.27 -8.64 2.26
CA GLN A 221 30.26 -8.56 3.32
C GLN A 221 28.88 -8.23 2.77
N SER A 222 28.81 -7.68 1.56
CA SER A 222 27.59 -7.45 0.81
C SER A 222 27.60 -8.26 -0.48
N ASN A 223 26.40 -8.62 -0.96
CA ASN A 223 26.26 -9.18 -2.30
C ASN A 223 26.52 -8.08 -3.34
N ILE A 224 27.30 -8.43 -4.36
CA ILE A 224 27.65 -7.51 -5.44
C ILE A 224 26.75 -7.81 -6.64
N PRO A 225 26.11 -6.79 -7.24
CA PRO A 225 25.21 -6.98 -8.38
C PRO A 225 25.98 -7.48 -9.60
N ALA A 226 25.37 -8.44 -10.30
CA ALA A 226 25.83 -8.98 -11.56
C ALA A 226 24.88 -8.56 -12.69
N TYR A 227 25.41 -8.44 -13.89
CA TYR A 227 24.66 -8.10 -15.10
C TYR A 227 24.87 -9.17 -16.17
N THR A 228 23.93 -9.33 -17.09
CA THR A 228 24.04 -10.22 -18.25
C THR A 228 23.45 -9.52 -19.46
N ILE A 229 23.69 -10.04 -20.67
CA ILE A 229 22.96 -9.60 -21.86
C ILE A 229 21.71 -10.45 -22.01
N GLY A 230 20.57 -9.80 -22.22
CA GLY A 230 19.30 -10.46 -22.52
C GLY A 230 18.28 -9.49 -23.07
N SER A 231 17.04 -9.94 -23.18
CA SER A 231 15.96 -9.13 -23.70
C SER A 231 15.35 -8.24 -22.61
N THR A 232 15.12 -6.96 -22.92
CA THR A 232 14.36 -6.05 -22.05
C THR A 232 13.37 -5.22 -22.85
N LYS A 233 12.27 -4.81 -22.22
CA LYS A 233 11.32 -3.88 -22.84
C LYS A 233 11.85 -2.45 -22.69
N LYS A 234 12.02 -1.75 -23.80
CA LYS A 234 12.33 -0.32 -23.83
C LYS A 234 11.08 0.46 -24.20
N THR A 235 10.97 1.67 -23.67
CA THR A 235 9.87 2.58 -23.95
C THR A 235 10.39 3.96 -24.27
N GLU A 236 9.76 4.63 -25.23
CA GLU A 236 10.01 6.02 -25.60
C GLU A 236 8.70 6.78 -25.67
N GLU A 237 8.71 8.02 -25.16
CA GLU A 237 7.54 8.90 -25.20
C GLU A 237 7.66 9.89 -26.36
N VAL A 238 6.76 9.77 -27.33
CA VAL A 238 6.65 10.70 -28.46
C VAL A 238 5.52 11.68 -28.17
N LYS A 239 5.81 12.99 -28.28
CA LYS A 239 4.86 14.06 -27.92
C LYS A 239 4.51 14.95 -29.10
N GLY A 240 3.23 15.29 -29.20
CA GLY A 240 2.75 16.36 -30.08
C GLY A 240 2.84 16.04 -31.57
N VAL A 241 2.65 14.78 -31.95
CA VAL A 241 2.59 14.37 -33.36
C VAL A 241 1.25 14.81 -33.93
N THR A 242 1.27 15.48 -35.08
CA THR A 242 0.03 15.85 -35.78
C THR A 242 -0.60 14.62 -36.40
N ALA A 243 -1.87 14.37 -36.11
CA ALA A 243 -2.58 13.19 -36.58
C ALA A 243 -4.02 13.53 -37.02
N ARG A 244 -4.55 12.69 -37.91
CA ARG A 244 -5.98 12.61 -38.23
C ARG A 244 -6.53 11.29 -37.68
N LEU A 245 -7.74 11.33 -37.12
CA LEU A 245 -8.38 10.18 -36.49
C LEU A 245 -9.65 9.82 -37.24
N GLU A 246 -9.90 8.53 -37.40
CA GLU A 246 -11.16 8.01 -37.89
C GLU A 246 -11.87 7.25 -36.78
N GLN A 247 -13.16 7.52 -36.62
CA GLN A 247 -14.00 6.90 -35.60
C GLN A 247 -15.07 6.03 -36.25
N ASP A 248 -15.49 4.98 -35.54
CA ASP A 248 -16.65 4.19 -35.90
C ASP A 248 -17.97 4.87 -35.48
N ALA A 249 -19.10 4.23 -35.79
CA ALA A 249 -20.44 4.72 -35.44
C ALA A 249 -20.70 4.81 -33.92
N THR A 250 -19.81 4.25 -33.08
CA THR A 250 -19.90 4.30 -31.62
C THR A 250 -18.99 5.39 -31.03
N GLY A 251 -18.24 6.11 -31.86
CA GLY A 251 -17.29 7.15 -31.44
C GLY A 251 -15.92 6.59 -31.03
N ARG A 252 -15.66 5.30 -31.22
CA ARG A 252 -14.35 4.69 -30.93
C ARG A 252 -13.41 4.89 -32.10
N ILE A 253 -12.14 5.16 -31.80
CA ILE A 253 -11.11 5.36 -32.81
C ILE A 253 -10.76 4.00 -33.42
N ILE A 254 -10.82 3.93 -34.75
CA ILE A 254 -10.49 2.74 -35.53
C ILE A 254 -9.19 2.89 -36.31
N ASN A 255 -8.86 4.10 -36.76
CA ASN A 255 -7.60 4.39 -37.46
C ASN A 255 -7.00 5.70 -36.97
N ILE A 256 -5.67 5.75 -36.98
CA ILE A 256 -4.87 6.94 -36.75
C ILE A 256 -3.94 7.15 -37.94
N THR A 257 -4.02 8.32 -38.58
CA THR A 257 -3.09 8.76 -39.62
C THR A 257 -2.11 9.75 -38.99
N LEU A 258 -0.85 9.40 -38.86
CA LEU A 258 0.21 10.30 -38.39
C LEU A 258 0.75 11.14 -39.56
N ASN A 259 1.14 12.38 -39.26
CA ASN A 259 1.69 13.37 -40.19
C ASN A 259 0.89 13.51 -41.51
N PRO A 260 -0.43 13.77 -41.44
CA PRO A 260 -1.27 13.86 -42.63
C PRO A 260 -0.81 14.99 -43.57
N GLY A 261 -0.70 14.70 -44.85
CA GLY A 261 -0.27 15.64 -45.90
C GLY A 261 1.24 15.85 -45.99
N GLN A 262 2.05 15.10 -45.23
CA GLN A 262 3.51 15.09 -45.31
C GLN A 262 4.03 13.86 -46.07
N GLN A 263 5.32 13.86 -46.43
CA GLN A 263 5.94 12.73 -47.15
C GLN A 263 5.97 11.43 -46.32
N ASP A 264 5.90 11.55 -45.00
CA ASP A 264 5.91 10.49 -44.00
C ASP A 264 4.49 10.17 -43.47
N GLU A 265 3.44 10.49 -44.22
CA GLU A 265 2.06 10.11 -43.87
C GLU A 265 1.92 8.59 -43.78
N VAL A 266 1.45 8.11 -42.62
CA VAL A 266 1.22 6.69 -42.36
C VAL A 266 -0.06 6.49 -41.58
N THR A 267 -0.83 5.45 -41.93
CA THR A 267 -2.08 5.11 -41.25
C THR A 267 -1.97 3.77 -40.56
N TYR A 268 -2.33 3.73 -39.28
CA TYR A 268 -2.35 2.54 -38.45
C TYR A 268 -3.77 2.22 -38.00
N ALA A 269 -4.07 0.92 -37.94
CA ALA A 269 -5.27 0.43 -37.27
C ALA A 269 -5.12 0.58 -35.76
N VAL A 270 -6.15 1.07 -35.10
CA VAL A 270 -6.20 1.30 -33.66
C VAL A 270 -7.03 0.22 -32.99
N THR A 271 -6.44 -0.41 -31.99
CA THR A 271 -7.13 -1.32 -31.08
C THR A 271 -7.55 -0.55 -29.83
N THR A 272 -8.84 -0.62 -29.51
CA THR A 272 -9.38 -0.08 -28.25
C THR A 272 -9.28 -1.15 -27.18
N ASN A 273 -8.51 -0.88 -26.13
CA ASN A 273 -8.36 -1.74 -24.96
C ASN A 273 -9.00 -1.08 -23.74
N THR A 274 -9.49 -1.89 -22.82
CA THR A 274 -9.92 -1.45 -21.48
C THR A 274 -8.90 -1.97 -20.48
N VAL A 275 -8.22 -1.06 -19.80
CA VAL A 275 -7.23 -1.40 -18.78
C VAL A 275 -7.79 -0.96 -17.44
N THR A 276 -7.91 -1.90 -16.51
CA THR A 276 -8.31 -1.66 -15.13
C THR A 276 -7.08 -1.68 -14.23
N ASP A 277 -6.94 -0.66 -13.40
CA ASP A 277 -5.92 -0.62 -12.35
C ASP A 277 -6.37 -1.50 -11.17
N GLN A 278 -6.05 -2.80 -11.25
CA GLN A 278 -6.50 -3.79 -10.27
C GLN A 278 -5.90 -3.53 -8.89
N GLU A 279 -4.65 -3.07 -8.80
CA GLU A 279 -4.00 -2.80 -7.51
C GLU A 279 -4.69 -1.63 -6.79
N ALA A 280 -4.98 -0.55 -7.51
CA ALA A 280 -5.70 0.59 -6.94
C ALA A 280 -7.13 0.23 -6.53
N TYR A 281 -7.83 -0.59 -7.32
CA TYR A 281 -9.16 -1.08 -6.96
C TYR A 281 -9.13 -1.99 -5.72
N ASP A 282 -8.18 -2.92 -5.66
CA ASP A 282 -8.03 -3.84 -4.53
C ASP A 282 -7.67 -3.09 -3.24
N ASP A 283 -6.81 -2.08 -3.31
CA ASP A 283 -6.49 -1.21 -2.18
C ASP A 283 -7.71 -0.43 -1.68
N ALA A 284 -8.49 0.17 -2.60
CA ALA A 284 -9.74 0.83 -2.27
C ALA A 284 -10.78 -0.12 -1.67
N MET A 285 -10.83 -1.37 -2.14
CA MET A 285 -11.72 -2.39 -1.60
C MET A 285 -11.31 -2.79 -0.18
N ASN A 286 -10.02 -2.99 0.07
CA ASN A 286 -9.50 -3.27 1.41
C ASN A 286 -9.85 -2.14 2.39
N GLN A 287 -9.72 -0.89 1.97
CA GLN A 287 -10.12 0.27 2.77
C GLN A 287 -11.62 0.26 3.07
N TYR A 288 -12.46 -0.02 2.07
CA TYR A 288 -13.90 -0.17 2.26
C TYR A 288 -14.25 -1.30 3.25
N GLU A 289 -13.60 -2.46 3.16
CA GLU A 289 -13.83 -3.56 4.11
C GLU A 289 -13.47 -3.16 5.55
N TYR A 290 -12.36 -2.45 5.72
CA TYR A 290 -11.96 -1.90 7.02
C TYR A 290 -12.99 -0.89 7.56
N ASP A 291 -13.40 0.08 6.74
CA ASP A 291 -14.37 1.11 7.13
C ASP A 291 -15.73 0.48 7.46
N LYS A 292 -16.16 -0.52 6.69
CA LYS A 292 -17.37 -1.30 6.95
C LYS A 292 -17.28 -2.03 8.30
N TYR A 293 -16.15 -2.67 8.60
CA TYR A 293 -15.95 -3.34 9.88
C TYR A 293 -16.02 -2.35 11.06
N GLN A 294 -15.35 -1.21 10.95
CA GLN A 294 -15.39 -0.16 11.97
C GLN A 294 -16.80 0.42 12.16
N TYR A 295 -17.53 0.60 11.07
CA TYR A 295 -18.93 1.02 11.08
C TYR A 295 -19.82 0.00 11.81
N ASP A 296 -19.73 -1.28 11.43
CA ASP A 296 -20.52 -2.36 12.03
C ASP A 296 -20.21 -2.48 13.55
N GLN A 297 -18.92 -2.39 13.93
CA GLN A 297 -18.49 -2.40 15.33
C GLN A 297 -19.06 -1.19 16.09
N SER A 298 -18.96 0.01 15.53
CA SER A 298 -19.45 1.24 16.15
C SER A 298 -20.97 1.20 16.39
N ILE A 299 -21.74 0.66 15.45
CA ILE A 299 -23.19 0.43 15.64
C ILE A 299 -23.44 -0.53 16.80
N GLN A 300 -22.71 -1.66 16.86
CA GLN A 300 -22.88 -2.63 17.94
C GLN A 300 -22.54 -2.01 19.30
N GLU A 301 -21.48 -1.22 19.39
CA GLU A 301 -21.09 -0.52 20.61
C GLU A 301 -22.13 0.51 21.06
N ILE A 302 -22.66 1.32 20.13
CA ILE A 302 -23.70 2.30 20.43
C ILE A 302 -24.98 1.60 20.91
N ASN A 303 -25.41 0.54 20.22
CA ASN A 303 -26.58 -0.24 20.62
C ASN A 303 -26.41 -0.86 22.02
N ALA A 304 -25.23 -1.41 22.32
CA ALA A 304 -24.92 -1.94 23.66
C ALA A 304 -24.96 -0.85 24.74
N LYS A 305 -24.43 0.36 24.45
CA LYS A 305 -24.52 1.50 25.37
C LYS A 305 -25.95 1.94 25.62
N ILE A 306 -26.79 1.98 24.57
CA ILE A 306 -28.23 2.27 24.69
C ILE A 306 -28.91 1.23 25.59
N GLU A 307 -28.64 -0.06 25.39
CA GLU A 307 -29.22 -1.13 26.20
C GLU A 307 -28.84 -1.00 27.69
N ILE A 308 -27.56 -0.70 27.97
CA ILE A 308 -27.08 -0.45 29.34
C ILE A 308 -27.81 0.73 29.97
N VAL A 309 -27.92 1.87 29.26
CA VAL A 309 -28.59 3.07 29.78
C VAL A 309 -30.08 2.80 30.03
N GLN A 310 -30.75 2.06 29.14
CA GLN A 310 -32.15 1.67 29.33
C GLN A 310 -32.33 0.75 30.54
N ALA A 311 -31.41 -0.20 30.75
CA ALA A 311 -31.43 -1.07 31.92
C ALA A 311 -31.20 -0.29 33.23
N GLN A 312 -30.30 0.69 33.21
CA GLN A 312 -30.05 1.59 34.34
C GLN A 312 -31.26 2.47 34.65
N ASP A 313 -31.90 3.08 33.64
CA ASP A 313 -33.10 3.89 33.84
C ASP A 313 -34.24 3.06 34.44
N LYS A 314 -34.43 1.83 33.95
CA LYS A 314 -35.43 0.89 34.51
C LYS A 314 -35.15 0.56 35.97
N ASN A 315 -33.89 0.37 36.36
CA ASN A 315 -33.53 0.11 37.76
C ASN A 315 -33.83 1.32 38.66
N LEU A 316 -33.47 2.52 38.20
CA LEU A 316 -33.75 3.77 38.89
C LEU A 316 -35.26 4.02 39.02
N GLU A 317 -36.04 3.73 37.99
CA GLU A 317 -37.50 3.84 38.04
C GLU A 317 -38.12 2.90 39.09
N LEU A 318 -37.63 1.66 39.18
CA LEU A 318 -38.07 0.71 40.22
C LEU A 318 -37.72 1.21 41.63
N ARG A 319 -36.52 1.77 41.81
CA ARG A 319 -36.10 2.33 43.10
C ARG A 319 -36.92 3.58 43.47
N LEU A 320 -37.23 4.44 42.50
CA LEU A 320 -38.11 5.60 42.70
C LEU A 320 -39.50 5.15 43.18
N LYS A 321 -40.11 4.15 42.52
CA LYS A 321 -41.40 3.58 42.94
C LYS A 321 -41.39 3.03 44.36
N GLN A 322 -40.27 2.44 44.79
CA GLN A 322 -40.10 1.96 46.17
C GLN A 322 -40.04 3.12 47.17
N LEU A 323 -39.28 4.18 46.85
CA LEU A 323 -39.20 5.38 47.67
C LEU A 323 -40.56 6.09 47.78
N ASP A 324 -41.32 6.20 46.69
CA ASP A 324 -42.68 6.76 46.70
C ASP A 324 -43.58 5.96 47.67
N THR A 325 -43.51 4.63 47.61
CA THR A 325 -44.26 3.75 48.53
C THR A 325 -43.82 3.94 49.99
N GLU A 326 -42.52 4.11 50.26
CA GLU A 326 -42.01 4.40 51.60
C GLU A 326 -42.45 5.78 52.09
N GLN A 327 -42.43 6.80 51.23
CA GLN A 327 -42.87 8.16 51.55
C GLN A 327 -44.36 8.19 51.94
N ASP A 328 -45.21 7.45 51.22
CA ASP A 328 -46.63 7.31 51.52
C ASP A 328 -46.86 6.63 52.88
N ALA A 329 -46.09 5.57 53.17
CA ALA A 329 -46.15 4.88 54.45
C ALA A 329 -45.71 5.78 55.62
N ILE A 330 -44.60 6.53 55.46
CA ILE A 330 -44.12 7.49 56.46
C ILE A 330 -45.14 8.61 56.66
N SER A 331 -45.74 9.13 55.59
CA SER A 331 -46.76 10.18 55.68
C SER A 331 -47.98 9.71 56.46
N THR A 332 -48.43 8.48 56.19
CA THR A 332 -49.52 7.84 56.97
C THR A 332 -49.15 7.68 58.45
N GLU A 333 -47.90 7.31 58.76
CA GLU A 333 -47.42 7.21 60.14
C GLU A 333 -47.34 8.58 60.82
N MET A 334 -46.89 9.61 60.11
CA MET A 334 -46.84 10.99 60.60
C MET A 334 -48.24 11.51 60.96
N ASP A 335 -49.25 11.30 60.10
CA ASP A 335 -50.63 11.69 60.36
C ASP A 335 -51.20 11.00 61.62
N ALA A 336 -50.87 9.72 61.81
CA ALA A 336 -51.27 8.99 63.00
C ALA A 336 -50.60 9.52 64.27
N VAL A 337 -49.29 9.83 64.22
CA VAL A 337 -48.54 10.40 65.35
C VAL A 337 -49.01 11.82 65.65
N GLN A 338 -49.30 12.64 64.64
CA GLN A 338 -49.82 14.00 64.79
C GLN A 338 -51.15 14.00 65.55
N LYS A 339 -52.09 13.14 65.17
CA LYS A 339 -53.37 12.96 65.89
C LYS A 339 -53.17 12.61 67.37
N VAL A 340 -52.14 11.81 67.69
CA VAL A 340 -51.80 11.46 69.08
C VAL A 340 -51.25 12.66 69.84
N ILE A 341 -50.40 13.49 69.21
CA ILE A 341 -49.88 14.74 69.80
C ILE A 341 -51.03 15.72 70.06
N GLU A 342 -51.93 15.91 69.09
CA GLU A 342 -53.11 16.77 69.22
C GLU A 342 -53.97 16.34 70.41
N LYS A 343 -54.32 15.06 70.50
CA LYS A 343 -55.12 14.50 71.60
C LYS A 343 -54.44 14.66 72.97
N ASN A 344 -53.13 14.44 73.05
CA ASN A 344 -52.37 14.65 74.29
C ASN A 344 -52.33 16.13 74.69
N THR A 345 -52.20 17.03 73.72
CA THR A 345 -52.20 18.49 73.94
C THR A 345 -53.56 18.94 74.46
N GLU A 346 -54.65 18.57 73.79
CA GLU A 346 -56.02 18.85 74.25
C GLU A 346 -56.29 18.31 75.65
N SER A 347 -55.84 17.09 75.95
CA SER A 347 -56.04 16.47 77.26
C SER A 347 -55.29 17.22 78.34
N THR A 348 -54.08 17.71 78.03
CA THR A 348 -53.28 18.55 78.95
C THR A 348 -53.98 19.89 79.19
N PHE A 349 -54.44 20.57 78.14
CA PHE A 349 -55.18 21.84 78.27
C PHE A 349 -56.47 21.69 79.09
N LYS A 350 -57.26 20.63 78.88
CA LYS A 350 -58.50 20.36 79.65
C LYS A 350 -58.26 20.01 81.12
N THR A 351 -57.03 19.66 81.49
CA THR A 351 -56.68 19.27 82.87
C THR A 351 -56.13 20.45 83.67
N PHE A 352 -55.64 21.50 83.01
CA PHE A 352 -55.00 22.66 83.64
C PHE A 352 -55.69 24.01 83.38
N GLY A 353 -56.67 24.08 82.48
CA GLY A 353 -57.63 25.18 82.34
C GLY A 353 -59.00 24.77 82.86
#